data_AF-A0A2U8WWM6-F1
#
_entry.id   AF-A0A2U8WWM6-F1
#
_cell.length_a   1.000
_cell.length_b   1.000
_cell.length_c   1.000
_cell.angle_alpha   90.00
_cell.angle_beta   90.00
_cell.angle_gamma   90.00
#
_symmetry.space_group_name_H-M   'P 1'
#
loop_
_entity.id
_entity.type
_entity.pdbx_description
1 polymer ?
#
loop_
_entity_poly.entity_id
_entity_poly.type
_entity_poly.pdbx_seq_one_letter_code
_entity_poly.pdbx_strand_id
1 'polypeptide(L)'
;MRIGEWGRKCLADVAKRLRSTSSQQNRDVSEFQQRKNFTMNASVYKHKYSVLGLARWETQNIAEWVAYYKYLGFDHIYLYCNDDDPGDLYTQISPYVDGPDPYVTFVHYPYQGHQWWMWMHFFRNYKDETEWVGIFDVDEFLNLPEDRSIVKFMQTRSENADCIYFYWTFFGTNGYEEQPIGSVLRNYTRRQDGLDPNTKTLTRTACIDHGRLRHEMRHEAGFVYPNHGWRPLTSSPMRMIDVLGNDMSSYYEDFPAQFQQITSSKENIDRIFRTGVLHHYAFKAKSHFMRRVQRGTRGSHSAQTIWQQQFESGDYKGFLDNINAYEDNSLKNIWSEYLRKVNDQHLMISIPKEELISLGKHALQSSIWPVDANASLADAAAKAVNGDHTGSCNVHTDFEPNPWWKVDLGASYTISEIRIYNRVDVSSLMGRNRFFTLSVSNDDKTWSTVYRRESEIPFGGIDGNYFTWRPDGQVVAKWVRVSLDYNEALNLDQVEIYGKPET
;
A
#
# COMPACT_ATOMS: atom_id res chain seq x y z
N MET A 1 7.76 27.21 -17.76
CA MET A 1 6.28 27.25 -17.82
C MET A 1 5.80 27.33 -19.28
N ARG A 2 5.84 26.21 -20.01
CA ARG A 2 5.05 26.05 -21.24
C ARG A 2 3.96 25.04 -20.88
N ILE A 3 2.76 25.55 -20.61
CA ILE A 3 1.54 24.75 -20.53
C ILE A 3 1.45 24.01 -21.87
N GLY A 4 1.76 22.72 -21.86
CA GLY A 4 1.78 21.88 -23.05
C GLY A 4 0.47 22.01 -23.80
N GLU A 5 0.55 22.12 -25.12
CA GLU A 5 -0.59 22.23 -26.04
C GLU A 5 -1.65 21.12 -25.85
N TRP A 6 -1.28 20.05 -25.14
CA TRP A 6 -2.11 18.93 -24.69
C TRP A 6 -3.40 19.33 -23.96
N GLY A 7 -3.31 20.15 -22.90
CA GLY A 7 -4.51 20.59 -22.16
C GLY A 7 -5.39 21.55 -22.96
N ARG A 8 -4.83 22.26 -23.94
CA ARG A 8 -5.57 23.20 -24.78
C ARG A 8 -6.32 22.51 -25.92
N LYS A 9 -5.76 21.47 -26.55
CA LYS A 9 -6.38 20.79 -27.70
C LYS A 9 -7.58 19.91 -27.33
N CYS A 10 -7.50 19.19 -26.20
CA CYS A 10 -8.61 18.34 -25.73
C CYS A 10 -9.87 19.15 -25.36
N LEU A 11 -9.69 20.43 -24.98
CA LEU A 11 -10.72 21.28 -24.38
C LEU A 11 -11.17 22.42 -25.32
N ALA A 12 -10.37 22.80 -26.33
CA ALA A 12 -10.75 23.81 -27.33
C ALA A 12 -11.87 23.35 -28.28
N ASP A 13 -11.96 22.05 -28.58
CA ASP A 13 -13.08 21.48 -29.36
C ASP A 13 -14.38 21.43 -28.54
N VAL A 14 -14.28 21.43 -27.21
CA VAL A 14 -15.41 21.48 -26.26
C VAL A 14 -15.98 22.90 -26.17
N ALA A 15 -15.13 23.92 -26.06
CA ALA A 15 -15.54 25.32 -25.92
C ALA A 15 -16.20 25.92 -27.19
N LYS A 16 -15.90 25.40 -28.38
CA LYS A 16 -16.42 25.92 -29.66
C LYS A 16 -17.90 25.58 -29.90
N ARG A 17 -18.44 24.55 -29.24
CA ARG A 17 -19.83 24.08 -29.40
C ARG A 17 -20.81 24.65 -28.37
N LEU A 18 -20.33 25.38 -27.35
CA LEU A 18 -21.14 25.91 -26.25
C LEU A 18 -21.79 27.29 -26.55
N ARG A 19 -21.55 27.90 -27.71
CA ARG A 19 -22.03 29.28 -28.02
C ARG A 19 -23.44 29.35 -28.63
N SER A 20 -24.14 28.24 -28.81
CA SER A 20 -25.40 28.22 -29.57
C SER A 20 -26.50 27.45 -28.86
N THR A 21 -26.93 27.91 -27.69
CA THR A 21 -28.29 27.67 -27.16
C THR A 21 -28.44 28.33 -25.80
N SER A 22 -28.87 29.59 -25.79
CA SER A 22 -29.44 30.23 -24.61
C SER A 22 -30.87 30.67 -24.93
N SER A 23 -31.84 30.08 -24.26
CA SER A 23 -33.03 30.78 -23.73
C SER A 23 -34.05 29.80 -23.17
N GLN A 24 -34.74 30.27 -22.12
CA GLN A 24 -35.95 29.72 -21.47
C GLN A 24 -35.74 28.73 -20.32
N GLN A 25 -35.50 29.30 -19.14
CA GLN A 25 -35.91 28.75 -17.84
C GLN A 25 -36.90 29.73 -17.20
N ASN A 26 -38.01 29.22 -16.66
CA ASN A 26 -38.64 29.72 -15.42
C ASN A 26 -39.81 28.85 -14.94
N ARG A 27 -39.96 28.81 -13.61
CA ARG A 27 -41.03 28.21 -12.74
C ARG A 27 -40.82 26.72 -12.42
N ASP A 28 -40.83 26.22 -11.18
CA ASP A 28 -41.39 26.68 -9.90
C ASP A 28 -40.52 26.25 -8.71
N VAL A 29 -40.37 27.12 -7.72
CA VAL A 29 -39.70 26.86 -6.43
C VAL A 29 -40.66 27.26 -5.31
N SER A 30 -41.46 26.32 -4.77
CA SER A 30 -42.21 26.62 -3.53
C SER A 30 -42.74 25.41 -2.71
N GLU A 31 -42.19 24.19 -2.81
CA GLU A 31 -42.75 23.04 -2.07
C GLU A 31 -41.79 22.21 -1.19
N PHE A 32 -40.53 22.62 -1.00
CA PHE A 32 -39.52 21.75 -0.37
C PHE A 32 -39.06 22.11 1.06
N GLN A 33 -39.83 22.88 1.83
CA GLN A 33 -39.46 23.30 3.18
C GLN A 33 -39.97 22.43 4.35
N GLN A 34 -40.51 21.23 4.12
CA GLN A 34 -40.88 20.32 5.20
C GLN A 34 -40.30 18.93 5.03
N ARG A 35 -39.12 18.70 5.63
CA ARG A 35 -38.65 17.41 6.20
C ARG A 35 -37.29 17.60 6.87
N LYS A 36 -37.29 18.14 8.10
CA LYS A 36 -36.22 17.90 9.07
C LYS A 36 -36.88 17.41 10.36
N ASN A 37 -36.65 16.14 10.67
CA ASN A 37 -36.54 15.53 11.99
C ASN A 37 -36.78 14.02 11.87
N PHE A 38 -35.71 13.27 11.66
CA PHE A 38 -35.67 11.86 12.02
C PHE A 38 -34.27 11.53 12.55
N THR A 39 -34.18 11.40 13.86
CA THR A 39 -33.09 10.75 14.58
C THR A 39 -33.37 9.25 14.55
N MET A 40 -32.48 8.42 13.98
CA MET A 40 -32.39 6.98 14.33
C MET A 40 -30.99 6.41 14.04
N ASN A 41 -30.57 5.55 14.97
CA ASN A 41 -29.36 4.73 15.01
C ASN A 41 -29.41 3.56 14.00
N ALA A 42 -28.23 3.01 13.71
CA ALA A 42 -27.85 1.92 12.78
C ALA A 42 -27.81 2.32 11.28
N SER A 43 -26.67 2.02 10.63
CA SER A 43 -26.46 2.26 9.19
C SER A 43 -27.51 1.50 8.38
N VAL A 44 -28.32 2.22 7.59
CA VAL A 44 -29.28 1.66 6.63
C VAL A 44 -28.57 0.96 5.47
N TYR A 45 -27.31 1.29 5.22
CA TYR A 45 -26.49 0.74 4.15
C TYR A 45 -25.72 -0.50 4.61
N LYS A 46 -25.53 -1.46 3.69
CA LYS A 46 -24.66 -2.63 3.90
C LYS A 46 -23.20 -2.21 4.06
N HIS A 47 -22.79 -1.19 3.31
CA HIS A 47 -21.43 -0.66 3.29
C HIS A 47 -21.45 0.85 3.49
N LYS A 48 -20.45 1.42 4.15
CA LYS A 48 -20.36 2.87 4.36
C LYS A 48 -19.56 3.55 3.26
N TYR A 49 -18.40 3.00 2.94
CA TYR A 49 -17.52 3.48 1.88
C TYR A 49 -17.21 2.34 0.91
N SER A 50 -17.58 2.51 -0.36
CA SER A 50 -17.28 1.52 -1.40
C SER A 50 -16.53 2.13 -2.57
N VAL A 51 -15.83 1.28 -3.32
CA VAL A 51 -15.22 1.63 -4.60
C VAL A 51 -15.98 0.96 -5.73
N LEU A 52 -16.30 1.71 -6.78
CA LEU A 52 -16.73 1.20 -8.07
C LEU A 52 -15.53 1.26 -9.02
N GLY A 53 -14.97 0.10 -9.35
CA GLY A 53 -13.79 -0.02 -10.21
C GLY A 53 -14.08 -0.70 -11.53
N LEU A 54 -13.38 -0.26 -12.58
CA LEU A 54 -13.42 -0.87 -13.90
C LEU A 54 -12.05 -1.48 -14.22
N ALA A 55 -12.07 -2.75 -14.62
CA ALA A 55 -10.89 -3.52 -14.97
C ALA A 55 -10.90 -3.89 -16.46
N ARG A 56 -9.74 -3.75 -17.11
CA ARG A 56 -9.48 -4.37 -18.40
C ARG A 56 -7.99 -4.67 -18.60
N TRP A 57 -7.61 -5.94 -18.70
CA TRP A 57 -6.25 -6.46 -18.87
C TRP A 57 -5.29 -6.02 -17.76
N GLU A 58 -5.81 -5.88 -16.54
CA GLU A 58 -5.07 -5.47 -15.34
C GLU A 58 -4.84 -6.65 -14.38
N THR A 59 -4.86 -7.89 -14.90
CA THR A 59 -4.69 -9.14 -14.13
C THR A 59 -3.49 -9.11 -13.19
N GLN A 60 -2.35 -8.54 -13.61
CA GLN A 60 -1.13 -8.50 -12.78
C GLN A 60 -1.24 -7.60 -11.55
N ASN A 61 -2.14 -6.61 -11.58
CA ASN A 61 -2.18 -5.53 -10.59
C ASN A 61 -3.44 -5.57 -9.73
N ILE A 62 -4.47 -6.31 -10.16
CA ILE A 62 -5.79 -6.26 -9.55
C ILE A 62 -5.78 -6.67 -8.07
N ALA A 63 -4.97 -7.67 -7.70
CA ALA A 63 -4.89 -8.14 -6.31
C ALA A 63 -4.29 -7.08 -5.39
N GLU A 64 -3.26 -6.35 -5.85
CA GLU A 64 -2.69 -5.22 -5.10
C GLU A 64 -3.70 -4.09 -4.97
N TRP A 65 -4.43 -3.76 -6.04
CA TRP A 65 -5.44 -2.71 -6.03
C TRP A 65 -6.57 -3.02 -5.03
N VAL A 66 -7.10 -4.26 -5.03
CA VAL A 66 -8.11 -4.72 -4.07
C VAL A 66 -7.57 -4.65 -2.62
N ALA A 67 -6.36 -5.16 -2.40
CA ALA A 67 -5.73 -5.14 -1.07
C ALA A 67 -5.48 -3.70 -0.58
N TYR A 68 -5.10 -2.79 -1.48
CA TYR A 68 -4.82 -1.39 -1.15
C TYR A 68 -6.07 -0.64 -0.68
N TYR A 69 -7.20 -0.77 -1.39
CA TYR A 69 -8.44 -0.11 -0.96
C TYR A 69 -9.00 -0.71 0.33
N LYS A 70 -8.78 -2.02 0.56
CA LYS A 70 -9.08 -2.66 1.86
C LYS A 70 -8.22 -2.06 2.98
N TYR A 71 -6.92 -1.92 2.74
CA TYR A 71 -5.98 -1.26 3.66
C TYR A 71 -6.39 0.19 3.97
N LEU A 72 -6.84 0.93 2.95
CA LEU A 72 -7.27 2.32 3.11
C LEU A 72 -8.58 2.46 3.93
N GLY A 73 -9.28 1.35 4.19
CA GLY A 73 -10.46 1.29 5.04
C GLY A 73 -11.79 1.42 4.29
N PHE A 74 -11.81 1.11 2.99
CA PHE A 74 -13.08 0.92 2.27
C PHE A 74 -13.70 -0.42 2.68
N ASP A 75 -15.02 -0.44 2.78
CA ASP A 75 -15.77 -1.61 3.25
C ASP A 75 -16.02 -2.63 2.15
N HIS A 76 -16.11 -2.18 0.89
CA HIS A 76 -16.49 -3.05 -0.23
C HIS A 76 -16.05 -2.52 -1.58
N ILE A 77 -15.88 -3.43 -2.55
CA ILE A 77 -15.56 -3.11 -3.93
C ILE A 77 -16.60 -3.70 -4.86
N TYR A 78 -17.14 -2.87 -5.76
CA TYR A 78 -17.89 -3.31 -6.93
C TYR A 78 -16.96 -3.25 -8.14
N LEU A 79 -16.54 -4.41 -8.64
CA LEU A 79 -15.55 -4.52 -9.71
C LEU A 79 -16.20 -5.01 -10.99
N TYR A 80 -16.17 -4.16 -12.02
CA TYR A 80 -16.63 -4.51 -13.36
C TYR A 80 -15.45 -4.86 -14.26
N CYS A 81 -15.44 -6.08 -14.79
CA CYS A 81 -14.43 -6.54 -15.72
C CYS A 81 -14.96 -6.54 -17.16
N ASN A 82 -14.23 -5.90 -18.06
CA ASN A 82 -14.53 -5.87 -19.50
C ASN A 82 -13.43 -6.57 -20.32
N ASP A 83 -12.84 -7.62 -19.73
CA ASP A 83 -11.98 -8.53 -20.47
C ASP A 83 -12.80 -9.45 -21.35
N ASP A 84 -12.23 -9.82 -22.51
CA ASP A 84 -12.87 -10.80 -23.39
C ASP A 84 -13.01 -12.16 -22.66
N ASP A 85 -12.02 -12.51 -21.83
CA ASP A 85 -12.06 -13.60 -20.85
C ASP A 85 -11.59 -13.10 -19.47
N PRO A 86 -12.46 -13.10 -18.43
CA PRO A 86 -12.11 -12.61 -17.10
C PRO A 86 -11.42 -13.66 -16.22
N GLY A 87 -11.20 -14.90 -16.68
CA GLY A 87 -10.83 -16.04 -15.84
C GLY A 87 -9.56 -15.83 -15.00
N ASP A 88 -8.48 -15.36 -15.63
CA ASP A 88 -7.22 -15.09 -14.92
C ASP A 88 -7.37 -13.95 -13.91
N LEU A 89 -8.06 -12.87 -14.31
CA LEU A 89 -8.30 -11.71 -13.44
C LEU A 89 -9.17 -12.11 -12.24
N TYR A 90 -10.23 -12.87 -12.47
CA TYR A 90 -11.09 -13.42 -11.42
C TYR A 90 -10.31 -14.31 -10.47
N THR A 91 -9.45 -15.20 -10.99
CA THR A 91 -8.63 -16.11 -10.17
C THR A 91 -7.79 -15.33 -9.15
N GLN A 92 -7.17 -14.22 -9.55
CA GLN A 92 -6.36 -13.38 -8.67
C GLN A 92 -7.13 -12.78 -7.48
N ILE A 93 -8.45 -12.59 -7.63
CA ILE A 93 -9.28 -11.95 -6.61
C ILE A 93 -10.37 -12.86 -6.03
N SER A 94 -10.47 -14.11 -6.49
CA SER A 94 -11.49 -15.05 -6.04
C SER A 94 -11.60 -15.20 -4.51
N PRO A 95 -10.51 -15.12 -3.72
CA PRO A 95 -10.62 -15.14 -2.25
C PRO A 95 -11.30 -13.91 -1.64
N TYR A 96 -11.44 -12.82 -2.40
CA TYR A 96 -12.18 -11.62 -2.01
C TYR A 96 -13.62 -11.63 -2.54
N VAL A 97 -13.92 -12.46 -3.54
CA VAL A 97 -15.24 -12.51 -4.20
C VAL A 97 -16.14 -13.59 -3.60
N ASP A 98 -15.56 -14.71 -3.19
CA ASP A 98 -16.28 -15.86 -2.64
C ASP A 98 -15.91 -16.10 -1.16
N GLY A 99 -16.81 -16.71 -0.40
CA GLY A 99 -16.67 -16.94 1.05
C GLY A 99 -17.80 -16.37 1.90
N PRO A 100 -17.74 -16.54 3.24
CA PRO A 100 -18.82 -16.14 4.14
C PRO A 100 -19.00 -14.62 4.27
N ASP A 101 -17.96 -13.84 3.95
CA ASP A 101 -17.97 -12.36 4.00
C ASP A 101 -17.23 -11.80 2.77
N PRO A 102 -17.89 -11.76 1.60
CA PRO A 102 -17.25 -11.34 0.36
C PRO A 102 -16.98 -9.83 0.37
N TYR A 103 -15.73 -9.46 0.07
CA TYR A 103 -15.26 -8.07 0.02
C TYR A 103 -15.41 -7.42 -1.37
N VAL A 104 -15.56 -8.24 -2.42
CA VAL A 104 -15.66 -7.79 -3.81
C VAL A 104 -16.91 -8.38 -4.47
N THR A 105 -17.79 -7.52 -4.96
CA THR A 105 -18.82 -7.91 -5.94
C THR A 105 -18.22 -7.82 -7.34
N PHE A 106 -17.99 -8.97 -7.95
CA PHE A 106 -17.45 -9.07 -9.32
C PHE A 106 -18.58 -9.15 -10.36
N VAL A 107 -18.50 -8.33 -11.40
CA VAL A 107 -19.42 -8.35 -12.53
C VAL A 107 -18.63 -8.39 -13.84
N HIS A 108 -18.81 -9.44 -14.64
CA HIS A 108 -18.27 -9.49 -16.00
C HIS A 108 -19.22 -8.84 -17.00
N TYR A 109 -18.70 -7.93 -17.82
CA TYR A 109 -19.44 -7.22 -18.86
C TYR A 109 -18.60 -7.18 -20.14
N PRO A 110 -18.78 -8.12 -21.09
CA PRO A 110 -17.83 -8.35 -22.20
C PRO A 110 -17.93 -7.34 -23.35
N TYR A 111 -18.89 -6.39 -23.31
CA TYR A 111 -19.13 -5.48 -24.42
C TYR A 111 -18.18 -4.27 -24.35
N GLN A 112 -17.28 -4.20 -25.32
CA GLN A 112 -16.27 -3.14 -25.42
C GLN A 112 -16.89 -1.76 -25.68
N GLY A 113 -16.36 -0.71 -25.01
CA GLY A 113 -16.80 0.68 -25.22
C GLY A 113 -18.11 1.06 -24.53
N HIS A 114 -18.61 0.20 -23.63
CA HIS A 114 -19.89 0.39 -22.92
C HIS A 114 -19.71 0.68 -21.43
N GLN A 115 -18.69 1.46 -21.04
CA GLN A 115 -18.42 1.83 -19.64
C GLN A 115 -19.64 2.40 -18.92
N TRP A 116 -20.41 3.23 -19.64
CA TRP A 116 -21.65 3.79 -19.14
C TRP A 116 -22.66 2.75 -18.66
N TRP A 117 -22.80 1.63 -19.39
CA TRP A 117 -23.76 0.58 -19.01
C TRP A 117 -23.34 -0.17 -17.76
N MET A 118 -22.04 -0.28 -17.50
CA MET A 118 -21.51 -0.84 -16.25
C MET A 118 -21.88 0.08 -15.06
N TRP A 119 -21.72 1.39 -15.19
CA TRP A 119 -22.18 2.34 -14.17
C TRP A 119 -23.69 2.30 -13.97
N MET A 120 -24.47 2.26 -15.05
CA MET A 120 -25.93 2.15 -14.96
C MET A 120 -26.38 0.84 -14.30
N HIS A 121 -25.68 -0.26 -14.55
CA HIS A 121 -25.91 -1.52 -13.83
C HIS A 121 -25.63 -1.34 -12.34
N PHE A 122 -24.55 -0.68 -11.96
CA PHE A 122 -24.27 -0.36 -10.56
C PHE A 122 -25.36 0.52 -9.94
N PHE A 123 -25.71 1.64 -10.58
CA PHE A 123 -26.72 2.57 -10.04
C PHE A 123 -28.11 1.95 -9.91
N ARG A 124 -28.44 0.98 -10.76
CA ARG A 124 -29.72 0.28 -10.70
C ARG A 124 -29.76 -0.79 -9.61
N ASN A 125 -28.66 -1.50 -9.37
CA ASN A 125 -28.68 -2.72 -8.58
C ASN A 125 -27.99 -2.60 -7.22
N TYR A 126 -27.01 -1.69 -7.06
CA TYR A 126 -26.11 -1.68 -5.90
C TYR A 126 -26.00 -0.32 -5.19
N LYS A 127 -26.46 0.80 -5.79
CA LYS A 127 -26.28 2.12 -5.17
C LYS A 127 -26.89 2.23 -3.77
N ASP A 128 -27.98 1.51 -3.51
CA ASP A 128 -28.71 1.55 -2.24
C ASP A 128 -28.07 0.63 -1.18
N GLU A 129 -27.04 -0.12 -1.53
CA GLU A 129 -26.26 -0.96 -0.61
C GLU A 129 -25.12 -0.19 0.06
N THR A 130 -24.69 0.94 -0.50
CA THR A 130 -23.54 1.71 -0.02
C THR A 130 -23.85 3.19 0.20
N GLU A 131 -23.36 3.79 1.28
CA GLU A 131 -23.61 5.22 1.59
C GLU A 131 -22.80 6.15 0.66
N TRP A 132 -21.52 5.84 0.49
CA TRP A 132 -20.58 6.61 -0.34
C TRP A 132 -19.88 5.69 -1.34
N VAL A 133 -19.84 6.12 -2.60
CA VAL A 133 -19.13 5.39 -3.67
C VAL A 133 -18.06 6.25 -4.31
N GLY A 134 -16.82 5.76 -4.31
CA GLY A 134 -15.71 6.31 -5.07
C GLY A 134 -15.60 5.60 -6.42
N ILE A 135 -15.52 6.34 -7.52
CA ILE A 135 -15.35 5.72 -8.85
C ILE A 135 -13.88 5.81 -9.24
N PHE A 136 -13.13 4.74 -8.97
CA PHE A 136 -11.68 4.68 -9.16
C PHE A 136 -11.34 3.47 -10.03
N ASP A 137 -10.63 3.70 -11.14
CA ASP A 137 -10.24 2.64 -12.06
C ASP A 137 -9.07 1.81 -11.47
N VAL A 138 -8.81 0.63 -12.02
CA VAL A 138 -7.78 -0.29 -11.48
C VAL A 138 -6.34 0.25 -11.62
N ASP A 139 -6.14 1.26 -12.47
CA ASP A 139 -4.88 2.00 -12.56
C ASP A 139 -4.82 3.24 -11.65
N GLU A 140 -5.78 3.43 -10.74
CA GLU A 140 -5.90 4.61 -9.89
C GLU A 140 -5.88 4.28 -8.39
N PHE A 141 -4.97 4.93 -7.66
CA PHE A 141 -4.77 4.73 -6.23
C PHE A 141 -4.97 6.04 -5.48
N LEU A 142 -5.96 6.07 -4.59
CA LEU A 142 -6.22 7.21 -3.72
C LEU A 142 -5.13 7.33 -2.64
N ASN A 143 -4.42 8.45 -2.62
CA ASN A 143 -3.40 8.76 -1.62
C ASN A 143 -3.95 9.76 -0.61
N LEU A 144 -3.95 9.41 0.68
CA LEU A 144 -4.42 10.24 1.80
C LEU A 144 -3.30 10.40 2.86
N PRO A 145 -2.26 11.22 2.64
CA PRO A 145 -1.08 11.21 3.52
C PRO A 145 -1.34 11.59 4.98
N GLU A 146 -2.15 12.61 5.25
CA GLU A 146 -2.44 13.07 6.63
C GLU A 146 -3.45 12.18 7.38
N ASP A 147 -4.44 11.65 6.66
CA ASP A 147 -5.52 10.88 7.25
C ASP A 147 -5.26 9.36 7.23
N ARG A 148 -4.42 8.87 6.32
CA ARG A 148 -4.00 7.47 6.13
C ARG A 148 -5.13 6.46 5.95
N SER A 149 -6.39 6.87 6.02
CA SER A 149 -7.58 6.05 5.86
C SER A 149 -8.76 6.89 5.39
N ILE A 150 -9.68 6.27 4.65
CA ILE A 150 -10.91 6.93 4.20
C ILE A 150 -11.81 7.31 5.38
N VAL A 151 -11.85 6.48 6.43
CA VAL A 151 -12.68 6.74 7.62
C VAL A 151 -12.28 8.05 8.28
N LYS A 152 -10.98 8.26 8.55
CA LYS A 152 -10.48 9.49 9.15
C LYS A 152 -10.66 10.70 8.20
N PHE A 153 -10.40 10.51 6.91
CA PHE A 153 -10.61 11.56 5.90
C PHE A 153 -12.05 12.07 5.86
N MET A 154 -13.02 11.17 5.98
CA MET A 154 -14.45 11.49 5.90
C MET A 154 -15.02 12.06 7.19
N GLN A 155 -14.38 11.87 8.36
CA GLN A 155 -14.84 12.41 9.65
C GLN A 155 -14.99 13.93 9.63
N THR A 156 -14.14 14.65 8.89
CA THR A 156 -14.14 16.12 8.85
C THR A 156 -14.90 16.70 7.66
N ARG A 157 -15.34 15.87 6.71
CA ARG A 157 -15.87 16.29 5.40
C ARG A 157 -17.30 15.85 5.12
N SER A 158 -17.71 14.70 5.67
CA SER A 158 -18.98 14.05 5.32
C SER A 158 -20.25 14.85 5.63
N GLU A 159 -20.22 15.75 6.62
CA GLU A 159 -21.36 16.62 6.97
C GLU A 159 -21.55 17.79 5.99
N ASN A 160 -20.45 18.25 5.39
CA ASN A 160 -20.39 19.45 4.56
C ASN A 160 -20.33 19.15 3.05
N ALA A 161 -20.26 17.88 2.67
CA ALA A 161 -20.15 17.45 1.29
C ALA A 161 -21.19 16.39 0.94
N ASP A 162 -21.63 16.41 -0.30
CA ASP A 162 -22.39 15.34 -0.95
C ASP A 162 -21.56 14.68 -2.06
N CYS A 163 -20.55 15.38 -2.58
CA CYS A 163 -19.55 14.85 -3.50
C CYS A 163 -18.18 15.50 -3.25
N ILE A 164 -17.13 14.69 -3.18
CA ILE A 164 -15.75 15.13 -3.01
C ILE A 164 -14.95 14.80 -4.27
N TYR A 165 -14.25 15.79 -4.81
CA TYR A 165 -13.42 15.69 -6.01
C TYR A 165 -11.95 15.52 -5.62
N PHE A 166 -11.29 14.54 -6.24
CA PHE A 166 -9.87 14.26 -6.11
C PHE A 166 -9.19 14.56 -7.44
N TYR A 167 -8.22 15.47 -7.43
CA TYR A 167 -7.38 15.74 -8.60
C TYR A 167 -6.49 14.55 -8.91
N TRP A 168 -6.26 14.34 -10.20
CA TRP A 168 -5.28 13.38 -10.68
C TRP A 168 -3.85 13.91 -10.58
N THR A 169 -2.91 12.98 -10.51
CA THR A 169 -1.54 13.18 -10.94
C THR A 169 -1.05 11.91 -11.65
N PHE A 170 -0.50 12.08 -12.86
CA PHE A 170 -0.01 10.94 -13.64
C PHE A 170 1.31 10.41 -13.12
N PHE A 171 1.37 9.11 -12.88
CA PHE A 171 2.60 8.37 -12.66
C PHE A 171 3.08 7.74 -13.98
N GLY A 172 4.35 7.95 -14.26
CA GLY A 172 5.03 7.47 -15.45
C GLY A 172 5.58 6.06 -15.30
N THR A 173 6.20 5.61 -16.38
CA THR A 173 6.74 4.25 -16.51
C THR A 173 8.01 4.00 -15.69
N ASN A 174 8.54 4.97 -14.95
CA ASN A 174 9.88 4.90 -14.34
C ASN A 174 11.01 4.57 -15.34
N GLY A 175 10.78 4.77 -16.64
CA GLY A 175 11.70 4.39 -17.71
C GLY A 175 11.65 2.91 -18.11
N TYR A 176 10.73 2.11 -17.57
CA TYR A 176 10.60 0.70 -17.92
C TYR A 176 10.11 0.49 -19.37
N GLU A 177 10.84 -0.35 -20.11
CA GLU A 177 10.46 -0.78 -21.46
C GLU A 177 9.37 -1.88 -21.40
N GLU A 178 9.47 -2.79 -20.43
CA GLU A 178 8.48 -3.84 -20.10
C GLU A 178 8.04 -3.74 -18.64
N GLN A 179 6.82 -4.21 -18.33
CA GLN A 179 6.27 -4.11 -16.97
C GLN A 179 7.09 -4.99 -16.00
N PRO A 180 7.76 -4.42 -14.98
CA PRO A 180 8.45 -5.20 -13.95
C PRO A 180 7.46 -6.04 -13.15
N ILE A 181 7.94 -7.20 -12.70
CA ILE A 181 7.22 -8.06 -11.75
C ILE A 181 7.07 -7.33 -10.41
N GLY A 182 5.92 -7.51 -9.78
CA GLY A 182 5.67 -7.06 -8.41
C GLY A 182 4.75 -5.84 -8.32
N SER A 183 4.93 -5.08 -7.25
CA SER A 183 4.02 -4.02 -6.81
C SER A 183 4.10 -2.78 -7.68
N VAL A 184 2.95 -2.30 -8.16
CA VAL A 184 2.80 -1.00 -8.83
C VAL A 184 3.26 0.10 -7.88
N LEU A 185 2.76 0.10 -6.64
CA LEU A 185 3.06 1.15 -5.67
C LEU A 185 4.54 1.22 -5.28
N ARG A 186 5.29 0.11 -5.38
CA ARG A 186 6.73 0.07 -5.06
C ARG A 186 7.63 0.30 -6.28
N ASN A 187 7.17 -0.05 -7.48
CA ASN A 187 7.96 0.04 -8.71
C ASN A 187 7.85 1.41 -9.40
N TYR A 188 6.70 2.09 -9.32
CA TYR A 188 6.45 3.36 -10.03
C TYR A 188 6.43 4.54 -9.06
N THR A 189 7.52 5.33 -9.09
CA THR A 189 7.79 6.45 -8.17
C THR A 189 8.06 7.75 -8.89
N ARG A 190 7.87 7.79 -10.22
CA ARG A 190 8.07 8.98 -11.03
C ARG A 190 6.71 9.43 -11.55
N ARG A 191 6.42 10.72 -11.42
CA ARG A 191 5.16 11.34 -11.82
C ARG A 191 5.37 12.65 -12.54
N GLN A 192 4.29 13.17 -13.09
CA GLN A 192 4.26 14.54 -13.62
C GLN A 192 4.51 15.59 -12.53
N ASP A 193 4.94 16.77 -12.95
CA ASP A 193 5.05 17.93 -12.07
C ASP A 193 3.69 18.61 -11.89
N GLY A 194 3.06 18.38 -10.73
CA GLY A 194 1.78 18.98 -10.35
C GLY A 194 0.54 18.12 -10.60
N LEU A 195 -0.60 18.80 -10.65
CA LEU A 195 -1.93 18.20 -10.79
C LEU A 195 -2.36 18.15 -12.25
N ASP A 196 -3.15 17.13 -12.58
CA ASP A 196 -3.91 17.07 -13.83
C ASP A 196 -5.31 17.68 -13.61
N PRO A 197 -5.90 18.37 -14.61
CA PRO A 197 -7.23 18.95 -14.49
C PRO A 197 -8.36 17.92 -14.38
N ASN A 198 -8.13 16.66 -14.77
CA ASN A 198 -9.10 15.61 -14.57
C ASN A 198 -9.19 15.24 -13.08
N THR A 199 -10.38 14.85 -12.67
CA THR A 199 -10.66 14.48 -11.29
C THR A 199 -11.34 13.12 -11.22
N LYS A 200 -11.44 12.57 -10.01
CA LYS A 200 -12.40 11.53 -9.67
C LYS A 200 -13.26 11.91 -8.49
N THR A 201 -14.40 11.23 -8.34
CA THR A 201 -15.39 11.57 -7.33
C THR A 201 -15.57 10.47 -6.29
N LEU A 202 -15.83 10.90 -5.06
CA LEU A 202 -16.44 10.12 -4.00
C LEU A 202 -17.78 10.77 -3.66
N THR A 203 -18.88 10.06 -3.88
CA THR A 203 -20.22 10.65 -3.89
C THR A 203 -21.18 9.89 -3.00
N ARG A 204 -22.00 10.64 -2.25
CA ARG A 204 -23.09 10.09 -1.45
C ARG A 204 -24.16 9.55 -2.38
N THR A 205 -24.45 8.25 -2.30
CA THR A 205 -25.34 7.56 -3.26
C THR A 205 -26.78 8.05 -3.20
N ALA A 206 -27.23 8.53 -2.04
CA ALA A 206 -28.56 9.12 -1.85
C ALA A 206 -28.81 10.35 -2.74
N CYS A 207 -27.75 11.06 -3.14
CA CYS A 207 -27.86 12.24 -4.00
C CYS A 207 -27.95 11.87 -5.50
N ILE A 208 -27.69 10.62 -5.87
CA ILE A 208 -27.64 10.17 -7.25
C ILE A 208 -29.04 9.75 -7.73
N ASP A 209 -29.63 10.55 -8.62
CA ASP A 209 -30.90 10.23 -9.27
C ASP A 209 -30.68 9.43 -10.57
N HIS A 210 -30.79 8.10 -10.46
CA HIS A 210 -30.69 7.19 -11.61
C HIS A 210 -31.72 7.47 -12.72
N GLY A 211 -32.93 7.92 -12.37
CA GLY A 211 -33.97 8.23 -13.36
C GLY A 211 -33.59 9.43 -14.21
N ARG A 212 -33.06 10.48 -13.58
CA ARG A 212 -32.54 11.67 -14.26
C ARG A 212 -31.28 11.36 -15.06
N LEU A 213 -30.34 10.58 -14.53
CA LEU A 213 -29.16 10.13 -15.27
C LEU A 213 -29.52 9.41 -16.58
N ARG A 214 -30.55 8.56 -16.54
CA ARG A 214 -31.07 7.87 -17.72
C ARG A 214 -31.73 8.83 -18.73
N HIS A 215 -32.41 9.87 -18.26
CA HIS A 215 -33.07 10.86 -19.11
C HIS A 215 -32.07 11.73 -19.87
N GLU A 216 -31.06 12.26 -19.17
CA GLU A 216 -30.06 13.15 -19.79
C GLU A 216 -29.20 12.44 -20.86
N MET A 217 -29.02 11.13 -20.72
CA MET A 217 -28.38 10.30 -21.76
C MET A 217 -29.15 10.28 -23.09
N ARG A 218 -30.48 10.38 -23.08
CA ARG A 218 -31.32 10.23 -24.29
C ARG A 218 -31.36 11.48 -25.17
N HIS A 219 -30.94 12.63 -24.66
CA HIS A 219 -31.21 13.94 -25.29
C HIS A 219 -29.96 14.67 -25.81
N GLU A 220 -28.80 13.99 -25.94
CA GLU A 220 -27.55 14.53 -26.51
C GLU A 220 -27.22 15.98 -26.09
N ALA A 221 -26.78 16.17 -24.84
CA ALA A 221 -25.90 17.27 -24.46
C ALA A 221 -24.82 16.70 -23.53
N GLY A 222 -23.56 16.73 -23.98
CA GLY A 222 -22.46 16.00 -23.37
C GLY A 222 -22.19 16.28 -21.88
N PHE A 223 -21.30 15.45 -21.34
CA PHE A 223 -20.64 15.60 -20.03
C PHE A 223 -21.44 15.20 -18.78
N VAL A 224 -21.95 13.98 -18.76
CA VAL A 224 -22.04 13.25 -17.48
C VAL A 224 -21.02 12.13 -17.53
N TYR A 225 -19.86 12.37 -16.93
CA TYR A 225 -18.87 11.33 -16.68
C TYR A 225 -18.81 11.18 -15.16
N PRO A 226 -19.64 10.32 -14.54
CA PRO A 226 -19.74 10.17 -13.09
C PRO A 226 -18.37 9.96 -12.45
N ASN A 227 -17.48 9.30 -13.18
CA ASN A 227 -16.09 9.13 -12.81
C ASN A 227 -15.34 10.46 -12.71
N HIS A 228 -15.54 11.44 -13.59
CA HIS A 228 -14.85 12.74 -13.55
C HIS A 228 -15.60 13.86 -12.85
N GLY A 229 -16.91 13.82 -12.78
CA GLY A 229 -17.67 14.91 -12.22
C GLY A 229 -19.15 14.81 -12.51
N TRP A 230 -19.90 15.46 -11.64
CA TRP A 230 -21.33 15.62 -11.77
C TRP A 230 -21.62 17.02 -12.29
N ARG A 231 -22.46 17.10 -13.33
CA ARG A 231 -23.29 18.29 -13.54
C ARG A 231 -24.42 18.28 -12.51
N PRO A 232 -25.20 19.36 -12.30
CA PRO A 232 -26.37 19.32 -11.41
C PRO A 232 -27.48 18.42 -12.00
N LEU A 233 -27.27 17.11 -11.91
CA LEU A 233 -28.08 15.99 -12.41
C LEU A 233 -29.00 15.42 -11.34
N THR A 234 -29.18 16.17 -10.27
CA THR A 234 -29.78 15.70 -9.05
C THR A 234 -31.10 16.42 -8.81
N SER A 235 -32.05 15.74 -8.21
CA SER A 235 -33.35 16.29 -7.82
C SER A 235 -33.22 17.40 -6.76
N SER A 236 -32.04 17.57 -6.16
CA SER A 236 -31.65 18.62 -5.19
C SER A 236 -30.20 19.06 -5.44
N PRO A 237 -29.82 20.33 -5.25
CA PRO A 237 -28.42 20.77 -5.39
C PRO A 237 -27.48 19.94 -4.49
N MET A 238 -26.43 19.34 -5.08
CA MET A 238 -25.36 18.66 -4.35
C MET A 238 -24.30 19.66 -3.89
N ARG A 239 -23.80 19.52 -2.66
CA ARG A 239 -22.59 20.21 -2.21
C ARG A 239 -21.37 19.48 -2.76
N MET A 240 -20.83 20.01 -3.86
CA MET A 240 -19.67 19.47 -4.57
C MET A 240 -18.44 20.24 -4.12
N ILE A 241 -17.47 19.57 -3.51
CA ILE A 241 -16.24 20.20 -3.03
C ILE A 241 -15.00 19.45 -3.51
N ASP A 242 -13.85 20.11 -3.55
CA ASP A 242 -12.56 19.43 -3.64
C ASP A 242 -12.04 19.00 -2.25
N VAL A 243 -10.87 18.36 -2.21
CA VAL A 243 -10.25 17.89 -0.96
C VAL A 243 -9.94 18.99 0.06
N LEU A 244 -9.84 20.25 -0.38
CA LEU A 244 -9.62 21.43 0.46
C LEU A 244 -10.92 22.14 0.86
N GLY A 245 -12.08 21.70 0.33
CA GLY A 245 -13.37 22.31 0.59
C GLY A 245 -13.79 23.41 -0.37
N ASN A 246 -13.06 23.62 -1.47
CA ASN A 246 -13.45 24.61 -2.49
C ASN A 246 -14.66 24.10 -3.27
N ASP A 247 -15.56 25.00 -3.66
CA ASP A 247 -16.72 24.66 -4.47
C ASP A 247 -16.31 24.14 -5.87
N MET A 248 -16.88 23.01 -6.26
CA MET A 248 -16.63 22.33 -7.54
C MET A 248 -17.85 22.34 -8.46
N SER A 249 -18.95 23.01 -8.08
CA SER A 249 -20.22 22.99 -8.81
C SER A 249 -20.12 23.47 -10.26
N SER A 250 -19.26 24.46 -10.53
CA SER A 250 -19.02 25.01 -11.87
C SER A 250 -17.65 24.64 -12.47
N TYR A 251 -16.90 23.71 -11.87
CA TYR A 251 -15.51 23.42 -12.23
C TYR A 251 -15.31 23.09 -13.72
N TYR A 252 -16.16 22.23 -14.28
CA TYR A 252 -16.11 21.86 -15.70
C TYR A 252 -16.83 22.85 -16.62
N GLU A 253 -17.70 23.71 -16.09
CA GLU A 253 -18.40 24.74 -16.86
C GLU A 253 -17.50 25.95 -17.12
N ASP A 254 -16.73 26.35 -16.12
CA ASP A 254 -15.79 27.48 -16.16
C ASP A 254 -14.35 27.05 -16.53
N PHE A 255 -14.17 25.82 -17.00
CA PHE A 255 -12.85 25.29 -17.32
C PHE A 255 -12.15 26.11 -18.44
N PRO A 256 -10.85 26.46 -18.33
CA PRO A 256 -9.87 26.07 -17.30
C PRO A 256 -9.71 27.04 -16.12
N ALA A 257 -10.57 28.04 -15.97
CA ALA A 257 -10.32 29.17 -15.06
C ALA A 257 -10.16 28.72 -13.59
N GLN A 258 -11.07 27.87 -13.10
CA GLN A 258 -11.00 27.37 -11.71
C GLN A 258 -9.74 26.53 -11.48
N PHE A 259 -9.42 25.61 -12.39
CA PHE A 259 -8.19 24.81 -12.29
C PHE A 259 -6.93 25.69 -12.28
N GLN A 260 -6.88 26.72 -13.12
CA GLN A 260 -5.77 27.69 -13.13
C GLN A 260 -5.69 28.48 -11.82
N GLN A 261 -6.83 28.84 -11.23
CA GLN A 261 -6.84 29.50 -9.93
C GLN A 261 -6.29 28.58 -8.84
N ILE A 262 -6.74 27.33 -8.78
CA ILE A 262 -6.27 26.33 -7.81
C ILE A 262 -4.76 26.10 -7.93
N THR A 263 -4.27 25.93 -9.16
CA THR A 263 -2.86 25.64 -9.47
C THR A 263 -1.95 26.86 -9.55
N SER A 264 -2.49 28.08 -9.39
CA SER A 264 -1.70 29.32 -9.38
C SER A 264 -0.78 29.44 -8.15
N SER A 265 -1.10 28.72 -7.08
CA SER A 265 -0.33 28.70 -5.84
C SER A 265 0.28 27.32 -5.60
N LYS A 266 1.61 27.27 -5.48
CA LYS A 266 2.34 26.06 -5.06
C LYS A 266 1.87 25.56 -3.69
N GLU A 267 1.54 26.48 -2.78
CA GLU A 267 1.01 26.12 -1.46
C GLU A 267 -0.31 25.35 -1.56
N ASN A 268 -1.21 25.74 -2.47
CA ASN A 268 -2.46 25.01 -2.70
C ASN A 268 -2.20 23.62 -3.26
N ILE A 269 -1.27 23.51 -4.23
CA ILE A 269 -0.86 22.22 -4.79
C ILE A 269 -0.31 21.31 -3.67
N ASP A 270 0.63 21.81 -2.87
CA ASP A 270 1.24 21.06 -1.78
C ASP A 270 0.20 20.66 -0.72
N ARG A 271 -0.79 21.51 -0.43
CA ARG A 271 -1.91 21.19 0.47
C ARG A 271 -2.78 20.07 -0.10
N ILE A 272 -3.09 20.09 -1.40
CA ILE A 272 -3.84 19.01 -2.06
C ILE A 272 -3.06 17.70 -1.95
N PHE A 273 -1.77 17.68 -2.26
CA PHE A 273 -0.93 16.49 -2.13
C PHE A 273 -0.88 15.94 -0.70
N ARG A 274 -0.85 16.80 0.33
CA ARG A 274 -0.89 16.36 1.74
C ARG A 274 -2.26 15.84 2.17
N THR A 275 -3.33 16.39 1.59
CA THR A 275 -4.71 16.10 2.00
C THR A 275 -5.26 14.86 1.29
N GLY A 276 -5.24 14.86 -0.04
CA GLY A 276 -5.83 13.81 -0.85
C GLY A 276 -5.61 14.04 -2.35
N VAL A 277 -4.98 13.09 -3.02
CA VAL A 277 -4.74 13.13 -4.47
C VAL A 277 -4.86 11.71 -5.03
N LEU A 278 -5.32 11.59 -6.27
CA LEU A 278 -5.41 10.30 -6.95
C LEU A 278 -4.18 10.08 -7.82
N HIS A 279 -3.42 9.03 -7.54
CA HIS A 279 -2.28 8.62 -8.35
C HIS A 279 -2.76 7.78 -9.52
N HIS A 280 -2.51 8.24 -10.75
CA HIS A 280 -2.95 7.54 -11.96
C HIS A 280 -1.77 6.86 -12.67
N TYR A 281 -1.70 5.53 -12.57
CA TYR A 281 -0.67 4.67 -13.17
C TYR A 281 -1.08 4.16 -14.55
N ALA A 282 -1.46 5.09 -15.43
CA ALA A 282 -2.02 4.80 -16.75
C ALA A 282 -1.06 3.99 -17.65
N PHE A 283 0.25 4.15 -17.47
CA PHE A 283 1.27 3.49 -18.29
C PHE A 283 2.34 2.85 -17.41
N LYS A 284 2.35 1.51 -17.42
CA LYS A 284 3.24 0.67 -16.61
C LYS A 284 4.54 0.28 -17.33
N ALA A 285 4.58 0.51 -18.64
CA ALA A 285 5.76 0.28 -19.48
C ALA A 285 5.56 0.96 -20.82
N LYS A 286 6.64 1.17 -21.57
CA LYS A 286 6.54 1.61 -22.97
C LYS A 286 5.78 0.59 -23.83
N SER A 287 5.99 -0.71 -23.62
CA SER A 287 5.23 -1.77 -24.31
C SER A 287 3.72 -1.67 -24.04
N HIS A 288 3.31 -1.31 -22.82
CA HIS A 288 1.90 -1.09 -22.48
C HIS A 288 1.33 0.13 -23.21
N PHE A 289 2.08 1.24 -23.31
CA PHE A 289 1.70 2.39 -24.13
C PHE A 289 1.50 1.99 -25.60
N MET A 290 2.46 1.26 -26.17
CA MET A 290 2.39 0.77 -27.56
C MET A 290 1.17 -0.12 -27.80
N ARG A 291 0.87 -1.03 -26.87
CA ARG A 291 -0.33 -1.87 -26.93
C ARG A 291 -1.61 -1.05 -26.84
N ARG A 292 -1.64 0.08 -26.12
CA ARG A 292 -2.82 0.97 -26.10
C ARG A 292 -2.95 1.73 -27.43
N VAL A 293 -1.85 2.15 -28.06
CA VAL A 293 -1.83 2.81 -29.38
C VAL A 293 -2.30 1.88 -30.51
N GLN A 294 -1.79 0.65 -30.56
CA GLN A 294 -2.09 -0.32 -31.63
C GLN A 294 -3.55 -0.78 -31.68
N ARG A 295 -4.33 -0.56 -30.62
CA ARG A 295 -5.71 -1.06 -30.52
C ARG A 295 -6.65 -0.45 -31.56
N GLY A 296 -6.51 0.83 -31.91
CA GLY A 296 -7.51 1.55 -32.71
C GLY A 296 -8.89 1.60 -32.03
N THR A 297 -9.70 2.63 -32.31
CA THR A 297 -10.92 2.92 -31.54
C THR A 297 -12.19 2.33 -32.18
N ARG A 298 -12.87 1.41 -31.49
CA ARG A 298 -14.32 1.21 -31.66
C ARG A 298 -15.05 1.66 -30.38
N GLY A 299 -16.16 2.39 -30.53
CA GLY A 299 -17.03 2.85 -29.41
C GLY A 299 -16.58 4.14 -28.70
N SER A 300 -17.03 4.34 -27.45
CA SER A 300 -16.82 5.55 -26.61
C SER A 300 -15.37 5.91 -26.24
N HIS A 301 -14.38 5.32 -26.93
CA HIS A 301 -12.96 5.56 -26.74
C HIS A 301 -12.44 6.75 -27.57
N SER A 302 -13.25 7.78 -27.83
CA SER A 302 -12.83 8.96 -28.60
C SER A 302 -11.64 9.72 -27.98
N ALA A 303 -11.41 9.57 -26.67
CA ALA A 303 -10.21 10.06 -26.00
C ALA A 303 -8.93 9.25 -26.32
N GLN A 304 -9.04 8.01 -26.82
CA GLN A 304 -7.89 7.14 -27.12
C GLN A 304 -7.29 7.38 -28.51
N THR A 305 -8.03 8.01 -29.42
CA THR A 305 -7.49 8.50 -30.71
C THR A 305 -6.34 9.49 -30.52
N ILE A 306 -6.28 10.16 -29.36
CA ILE A 306 -5.25 11.13 -29.00
C ILE A 306 -3.90 10.46 -28.77
N TRP A 307 -3.86 9.26 -28.17
CA TRP A 307 -2.62 8.52 -27.95
C TRP A 307 -2.00 8.04 -29.25
N GLN A 308 -2.85 7.58 -30.17
CA GLN A 308 -2.45 7.24 -31.52
C GLN A 308 -1.88 8.46 -32.25
N GLN A 309 -2.55 9.61 -32.17
CA GLN A 309 -2.06 10.87 -32.74
C GLN A 309 -0.73 11.34 -32.13
N GLN A 310 -0.54 11.20 -30.81
CA GLN A 310 0.71 11.56 -30.13
C GLN A 310 1.87 10.63 -30.48
N PHE A 311 1.58 9.34 -30.68
CA PHE A 311 2.56 8.39 -31.17
C PHE A 311 2.97 8.70 -32.61
N GLU A 312 1.98 8.92 -33.48
CA GLU A 312 2.18 9.25 -34.90
C GLU A 312 2.88 10.61 -35.09
N SER A 313 2.69 11.57 -34.18
CA SER A 313 3.36 12.88 -34.22
C SER A 313 4.77 12.89 -33.62
N GLY A 314 5.22 11.79 -32.99
CA GLY A 314 6.51 11.70 -32.28
C GLY A 314 6.56 12.41 -30.92
N ASP A 315 5.44 12.96 -30.44
CA ASP A 315 5.34 13.72 -29.18
C ASP A 315 5.19 12.81 -27.94
N TYR A 316 5.03 11.50 -28.15
CA TYR A 316 4.91 10.52 -27.06
C TYR A 316 6.12 10.54 -26.09
N LYS A 317 7.32 10.86 -26.60
CA LYS A 317 8.54 10.89 -25.78
C LYS A 317 8.49 12.05 -24.79
N GLY A 318 8.09 13.23 -25.24
CA GLY A 318 7.90 14.41 -24.39
C GLY A 318 6.79 14.20 -23.36
N PHE A 319 5.72 13.50 -23.73
CA PHE A 319 4.68 13.09 -22.77
C PHE A 319 5.22 12.13 -21.70
N LEU A 320 5.93 11.07 -22.09
CA LEU A 320 6.54 10.12 -21.15
C LEU A 320 7.56 10.81 -20.23
N ASP A 321 8.38 11.71 -20.77
CA ASP A 321 9.32 12.51 -19.99
C ASP A 321 8.58 13.39 -18.97
N ASN A 322 7.47 14.03 -19.38
CA ASN A 322 6.64 14.84 -18.50
C ASN A 322 6.08 14.01 -17.33
N ILE A 323 5.47 12.85 -17.59
CA ILE A 323 4.90 12.02 -16.52
C ILE A 323 5.96 11.28 -15.68
N ASN A 324 7.25 11.43 -15.99
CA ASN A 324 8.37 10.90 -15.19
C ASN A 324 9.23 12.02 -14.55
N ALA A 325 8.78 13.29 -14.62
CA ALA A 325 9.60 14.46 -14.30
C ALA A 325 9.96 14.59 -12.81
N TYR A 326 9.10 14.12 -11.91
CA TYR A 326 9.25 14.31 -10.46
C TYR A 326 9.25 12.97 -9.72
N GLU A 327 10.08 12.84 -8.68
CA GLU A 327 10.09 11.64 -7.82
C GLU A 327 9.13 11.79 -6.65
N ASP A 328 8.20 10.85 -6.52
CA ASP A 328 7.22 10.78 -5.45
C ASP A 328 7.19 9.37 -4.84
N ASN A 329 7.66 9.25 -3.60
CA ASN A 329 7.73 8.00 -2.86
C ASN A 329 6.58 7.84 -1.84
N SER A 330 5.54 8.69 -1.88
CA SER A 330 4.50 8.72 -0.84
C SER A 330 3.77 7.36 -0.70
N LEU A 331 3.14 6.86 -1.76
CA LEU A 331 2.48 5.55 -1.72
C LEU A 331 3.47 4.39 -1.55
N LYS A 332 4.67 4.47 -2.14
CA LYS A 332 5.72 3.46 -1.95
C LYS A 332 6.07 3.30 -0.48
N ASN A 333 6.26 4.40 0.25
CA ASN A 333 6.64 4.38 1.65
C ASN A 333 5.49 3.83 2.51
N ILE A 334 4.26 4.32 2.29
CA ILE A 334 3.06 3.86 3.02
C ILE A 334 2.85 2.36 2.82
N TRP A 335 2.91 1.90 1.58
CA TRP A 335 2.65 0.51 1.23
C TRP A 335 3.77 -0.43 1.68
N SER A 336 5.04 -0.01 1.53
CA SER A 336 6.18 -0.79 2.04
C SER A 336 6.16 -0.91 3.55
N GLU A 337 5.76 0.16 4.26
CA GLU A 337 5.60 0.13 5.72
C GLU A 337 4.51 -0.87 6.14
N TYR A 338 3.36 -0.85 5.45
CA TYR A 338 2.26 -1.79 5.70
C TYR A 338 2.71 -3.24 5.46
N LEU A 339 3.27 -3.55 4.29
CA LEU A 339 3.73 -4.90 3.96
C LEU A 339 4.82 -5.40 4.92
N ARG A 340 5.73 -4.51 5.36
CA ARG A 340 6.72 -4.85 6.38
C ARG A 340 6.04 -5.21 7.71
N LYS A 341 5.08 -4.43 8.18
CA LYS A 341 4.35 -4.74 9.43
C LYS A 341 3.60 -6.07 9.34
N VAL A 342 2.93 -6.32 8.22
CA VAL A 342 2.23 -7.60 7.98
C VAL A 342 3.23 -8.76 7.99
N ASN A 343 4.34 -8.65 7.26
CA ASN A 343 5.37 -9.68 7.27
C ASN A 343 5.93 -9.90 8.67
N ASP A 344 6.33 -8.84 9.38
CA ASP A 344 6.89 -8.94 10.73
C ASP A 344 5.91 -9.58 11.73
N GLN A 345 4.59 -9.39 11.55
CA GLN A 345 3.57 -10.02 12.40
C GLN A 345 3.40 -11.53 12.16
N HIS A 346 3.73 -12.01 10.96
CA HIS A 346 3.52 -13.41 10.57
C HIS A 346 4.83 -14.21 10.52
N LEU A 347 5.98 -13.55 10.71
CA LEU A 347 7.28 -14.18 10.82
C LEU A 347 7.51 -14.65 12.26
N MET A 348 7.41 -15.95 12.48
CA MET A 348 7.79 -16.59 13.75
C MET A 348 9.28 -16.34 14.08
N ILE A 349 10.12 -16.27 13.06
CA ILE A 349 11.54 -15.92 13.16
C ILE A 349 11.80 -14.76 12.21
N SER A 350 12.25 -13.64 12.76
CA SER A 350 12.48 -12.43 11.97
C SER A 350 13.65 -12.62 10.99
N ILE A 351 13.51 -12.06 9.79
CA ILE A 351 14.58 -12.09 8.79
C ILE A 351 15.70 -11.15 9.27
N PRO A 352 16.95 -11.63 9.45
CA PRO A 352 18.06 -10.80 9.88
C PRO A 352 18.42 -9.75 8.82
N LYS A 353 18.92 -8.60 9.26
CA LYS A 353 19.29 -7.48 8.37
C LYS A 353 20.70 -7.61 7.79
N GLU A 354 21.59 -8.30 8.50
CA GLU A 354 23.01 -8.45 8.20
C GLU A 354 23.38 -9.93 8.10
N GLU A 355 24.62 -10.21 7.69
CA GLU A 355 25.11 -11.58 7.50
C GLU A 355 25.26 -12.33 8.82
N LEU A 356 24.98 -13.65 8.82
CA LEU A 356 25.24 -14.54 9.95
C LEU A 356 26.74 -14.83 10.03
N ILE A 357 27.42 -14.17 10.96
CA ILE A 357 28.88 -14.23 11.10
C ILE A 357 29.37 -15.28 12.11
N SER A 358 28.46 -15.88 12.91
CA SER A 358 28.83 -16.97 13.83
C SER A 358 28.84 -18.35 13.21
N LEU A 359 28.27 -18.56 12.02
CA LEU A 359 28.10 -19.89 11.43
C LEU A 359 29.43 -20.63 11.23
N GLY A 360 29.52 -21.84 11.78
CA GLY A 360 30.68 -22.73 11.69
C GLY A 360 31.94 -22.22 12.39
N LYS A 361 31.83 -21.20 13.24
CA LYS A 361 32.97 -20.58 13.92
C LYS A 361 33.47 -21.42 15.09
N HIS A 362 34.73 -21.19 15.47
CA HIS A 362 35.34 -21.88 16.59
C HIS A 362 34.74 -21.38 17.90
N ALA A 363 34.21 -22.29 18.71
CA ALA A 363 33.58 -21.97 20.00
C ALA A 363 34.22 -22.78 21.14
N LEU A 364 34.05 -22.28 22.36
CA LEU A 364 34.53 -22.90 23.59
C LEU A 364 33.45 -22.74 24.67
N GLN A 365 33.45 -23.65 25.64
CA GLN A 365 32.64 -23.54 26.85
C GLN A 365 33.48 -23.78 28.10
N SER A 366 32.97 -23.42 29.28
CA SER A 366 33.67 -23.54 30.56
C SER A 366 33.94 -24.98 30.97
N SER A 367 32.99 -25.88 30.71
CA SER A 367 33.06 -27.30 31.04
C SER A 367 32.12 -28.10 30.12
N ILE A 368 32.14 -29.44 30.18
CA ILE A 368 31.24 -30.32 29.42
C ILE A 368 30.42 -31.15 30.40
N TRP A 369 29.13 -31.32 30.11
CA TRP A 369 28.30 -32.28 30.84
C TRP A 369 28.90 -33.70 30.78
N PRO A 370 29.00 -34.46 31.90
CA PRO A 370 29.71 -35.73 31.94
C PRO A 370 29.23 -36.80 30.95
N VAL A 371 27.97 -36.73 30.49
CA VAL A 371 27.43 -37.68 29.50
C VAL A 371 28.04 -37.46 28.10
N ASP A 372 28.54 -36.25 27.83
CA ASP A 372 29.20 -35.87 26.58
C ASP A 372 30.74 -35.88 26.70
N ALA A 373 31.31 -36.46 27.77
CA ALA A 373 32.74 -36.37 28.11
C ALA A 373 33.71 -36.95 27.05
N ASN A 374 33.20 -37.66 26.04
CA ASN A 374 34.01 -38.15 24.92
C ASN A 374 34.26 -37.08 23.84
N ALA A 375 33.57 -35.94 23.87
CA ALA A 375 33.79 -34.82 22.97
C ALA A 375 34.84 -33.85 23.54
N SER A 376 35.59 -33.16 22.67
CA SER A 376 36.41 -32.04 23.11
C SER A 376 35.52 -30.83 23.48
N LEU A 377 36.05 -29.92 24.30
CA LEU A 377 35.35 -28.67 24.66
C LEU A 377 34.95 -27.86 23.42
N ALA A 378 35.81 -27.86 22.40
CA ALA A 378 35.57 -27.14 21.16
C ALA A 378 34.48 -27.81 20.31
N ASP A 379 34.51 -29.14 20.17
CA ASP A 379 33.50 -29.87 19.38
C ASP A 379 32.11 -29.79 20.03
N ALA A 380 32.05 -29.86 21.36
CA ALA A 380 30.80 -29.68 22.09
C ALA A 380 30.26 -28.26 21.93
N ALA A 381 31.10 -27.23 22.12
CA ALA A 381 30.69 -25.83 22.02
C ALA A 381 30.31 -25.40 20.59
N ALA A 382 30.95 -25.96 19.56
CA ALA A 382 30.68 -25.62 18.16
C ALA A 382 29.26 -25.98 17.71
N LYS A 383 28.57 -26.86 18.44
CA LYS A 383 27.17 -27.23 18.14
C LYS A 383 26.19 -26.07 18.25
N ALA A 384 26.47 -25.05 19.08
CA ALA A 384 25.62 -23.85 19.14
C ALA A 384 25.84 -22.87 17.98
N VAL A 385 26.74 -23.16 17.05
CA VAL A 385 27.01 -22.31 15.88
C VAL A 385 27.02 -23.08 14.58
N ASN A 386 26.45 -24.29 14.55
CA ASN A 386 26.43 -25.15 13.36
C ASN A 386 25.27 -24.84 12.38
N GLY A 387 24.26 -24.10 12.84
CA GLY A 387 23.07 -23.73 12.06
C GLY A 387 21.88 -24.69 12.25
N ASP A 388 22.05 -25.75 13.02
CA ASP A 388 21.05 -26.77 13.28
C ASP A 388 20.26 -26.45 14.55
N HIS A 389 19.08 -25.83 14.36
CA HIS A 389 18.18 -25.49 15.45
C HIS A 389 17.29 -26.69 15.78
N THR A 390 17.65 -27.41 16.83
CA THR A 390 16.98 -28.67 17.20
C THR A 390 15.78 -28.45 18.10
N GLY A 391 15.69 -27.28 18.75
CA GLY A 391 14.79 -27.03 19.86
C GLY A 391 15.16 -27.81 21.13
N SER A 392 16.29 -28.52 21.14
CA SER A 392 16.81 -29.26 22.28
C SER A 392 18.15 -28.68 22.71
N CYS A 393 18.90 -29.44 23.50
CA CYS A 393 20.16 -29.01 24.08
C CYS A 393 21.34 -29.45 23.19
N ASN A 394 21.90 -28.53 22.42
CA ASN A 394 23.10 -28.78 21.61
C ASN A 394 24.39 -28.60 22.42
N VAL A 395 24.41 -27.60 23.30
CA VAL A 395 25.53 -27.23 24.17
C VAL A 395 25.08 -27.38 25.61
N HIS A 396 25.91 -28.00 26.45
CA HIS A 396 25.61 -28.24 27.87
C HIS A 396 26.91 -28.25 28.70
N THR A 397 27.01 -27.35 29.67
CA THR A 397 28.12 -27.31 30.65
C THR A 397 27.82 -28.20 31.85
N ASP A 398 28.81 -28.49 32.68
CA ASP A 398 28.53 -29.06 34.00
C ASP A 398 27.72 -28.06 34.87
N PHE A 399 27.17 -28.54 35.98
CA PHE A 399 26.60 -27.67 37.01
C PHE A 399 27.73 -27.02 37.80
N GLU A 400 27.98 -25.76 37.49
CA GLU A 400 29.11 -25.02 38.04
C GLU A 400 28.74 -23.55 38.30
N PRO A 401 29.52 -22.81 39.11
CA PRO A 401 29.31 -21.38 39.28
C PRO A 401 29.73 -20.60 38.04
N ASN A 402 28.80 -19.81 37.48
CA ASN A 402 29.03 -18.91 36.35
C ASN A 402 29.55 -19.62 35.07
N PRO A 403 28.89 -20.68 34.58
CA PRO A 403 29.27 -21.33 33.34
C PRO A 403 29.19 -20.35 32.17
N TRP A 404 30.01 -20.59 31.14
CA TRP A 404 30.05 -19.75 29.96
C TRP A 404 30.23 -20.54 28.68
N TRP A 405 29.75 -19.94 27.59
CA TRP A 405 30.01 -20.33 26.21
C TRP A 405 30.50 -19.10 25.45
N LYS A 406 31.52 -19.24 24.60
CA LYS A 406 32.06 -18.15 23.78
C LYS A 406 32.43 -18.62 22.37
N VAL A 407 32.43 -17.68 21.43
CA VAL A 407 32.80 -17.93 20.02
C VAL A 407 33.83 -16.92 19.52
N ASP A 408 34.80 -17.41 18.75
CA ASP A 408 35.75 -16.63 17.96
C ASP A 408 35.21 -16.43 16.54
N LEU A 409 34.83 -15.21 16.18
CA LEU A 409 34.33 -14.86 14.84
C LEU A 409 35.43 -14.90 13.77
N GLY A 410 36.69 -15.03 14.17
CA GLY A 410 37.90 -15.09 13.32
C GLY A 410 38.50 -13.73 13.02
N ALA A 411 37.67 -12.68 12.97
CA ALA A 411 38.04 -11.28 12.76
C ALA A 411 37.12 -10.36 13.58
N SER A 412 37.44 -9.07 13.65
CA SER A 412 36.57 -8.06 14.26
C SER A 412 35.41 -7.71 13.34
N TYR A 413 34.20 -7.70 13.89
CA TYR A 413 32.97 -7.30 13.19
C TYR A 413 32.27 -6.19 13.96
N THR A 414 31.60 -5.30 13.23
CA THR A 414 30.56 -4.47 13.83
C THR A 414 29.32 -5.34 14.02
N ILE A 415 29.01 -5.69 15.28
CA ILE A 415 27.86 -6.51 15.67
C ILE A 415 26.58 -5.68 15.53
N SER A 416 25.58 -6.27 14.87
CA SER A 416 24.26 -5.66 14.66
C SER A 416 23.17 -6.33 15.48
N GLU A 417 23.30 -7.63 15.77
CA GLU A 417 22.29 -8.42 16.46
C GLU A 417 22.92 -9.70 17.02
N ILE A 418 22.50 -10.11 18.21
CA ILE A 418 22.77 -11.43 18.78
C ILE A 418 21.43 -12.10 19.09
N ARG A 419 21.22 -13.31 18.56
CA ARG A 419 20.10 -14.18 18.91
C ARG A 419 20.60 -15.36 19.72
N ILE A 420 19.90 -15.67 20.80
CA ILE A 420 20.16 -16.85 21.63
C ILE A 420 18.91 -17.71 21.57
N TYR A 421 19.07 -18.93 21.09
CA TYR A 421 18.03 -19.94 21.03
C TYR A 421 18.19 -20.86 22.23
N ASN A 422 17.20 -20.81 23.12
CA ASN A 422 17.08 -21.74 24.22
C ASN A 422 16.55 -23.08 23.71
N ARG A 423 16.77 -24.13 24.48
CA ARG A 423 15.99 -25.36 24.34
C ARG A 423 14.52 -25.09 24.63
N VAL A 424 13.63 -25.80 23.95
CA VAL A 424 12.16 -25.72 24.11
C VAL A 424 11.51 -27.10 24.32
N ASP A 425 12.29 -28.17 24.20
CA ASP A 425 11.88 -29.57 24.37
C ASP A 425 11.35 -29.90 25.78
N VAL A 426 11.86 -29.24 26.82
CA VAL A 426 11.43 -29.45 28.22
C VAL A 426 11.25 -28.11 28.93
N SER A 427 10.00 -27.72 29.18
CA SER A 427 9.65 -26.40 29.72
C SER A 427 10.29 -26.09 31.08
N SER A 428 10.45 -27.07 31.96
CA SER A 428 11.09 -26.88 33.27
C SER A 428 12.59 -26.58 33.17
N LEU A 429 13.25 -26.95 32.07
CA LEU A 429 14.68 -26.74 31.84
C LEU A 429 15.00 -25.44 31.10
N MET A 430 13.99 -24.81 30.48
CA MET A 430 14.12 -23.47 29.86
C MET A 430 14.57 -22.42 30.88
N GLY A 431 14.20 -22.63 32.15
CA GLY A 431 14.53 -21.75 33.27
C GLY A 431 16.02 -21.59 33.55
N ARG A 432 16.91 -22.44 33.02
CA ARG A 432 18.36 -22.33 33.29
C ARG A 432 19.00 -21.08 32.69
N ASN A 433 18.41 -20.54 31.62
CA ASN A 433 18.94 -19.34 30.94
C ASN A 433 18.19 -18.05 31.32
N ARG A 434 17.52 -17.99 32.47
CA ARG A 434 16.78 -16.77 32.89
C ARG A 434 17.69 -15.56 33.09
N PHE A 435 18.85 -15.80 33.68
CA PHE A 435 19.83 -14.78 34.02
C PHE A 435 21.16 -15.06 33.34
N PHE A 436 21.53 -14.18 32.41
CA PHE A 436 22.80 -14.29 31.72
C PHE A 436 23.38 -12.92 31.38
N THR A 437 24.68 -12.90 31.19
CA THR A 437 25.45 -11.75 30.75
C THR A 437 25.97 -12.02 29.33
N LEU A 438 25.84 -11.02 28.46
CA LEU A 438 26.57 -10.96 27.18
C LEU A 438 27.79 -10.08 27.35
N SER A 439 28.94 -10.63 26.98
CA SER A 439 30.20 -9.92 26.94
C SER A 439 30.85 -10.04 25.58
N VAL A 440 31.64 -9.03 25.21
CA VAL A 440 32.42 -9.03 23.97
C VAL A 440 33.88 -8.71 24.23
N SER A 441 34.76 -9.15 23.33
CA SER A 441 36.20 -8.91 23.40
C SER A 441 36.84 -8.87 22.00
N ASN A 442 37.99 -8.20 21.88
CA ASN A 442 38.83 -8.26 20.68
C ASN A 442 40.11 -9.11 20.87
N ASP A 443 40.47 -9.43 22.11
CA ASP A 443 41.74 -10.08 22.46
C ASP A 443 41.58 -11.37 23.30
N ASP A 444 40.34 -11.77 23.61
CA ASP A 444 39.97 -12.89 24.50
C ASP A 444 40.45 -12.73 25.95
N LYS A 445 40.93 -11.53 26.33
CA LYS A 445 41.51 -11.24 27.66
C LYS A 445 40.72 -10.16 28.38
N THR A 446 40.42 -9.07 27.67
CA THR A 446 39.67 -7.92 28.16
C THR A 446 38.24 -8.04 27.67
N TRP A 447 37.29 -8.16 28.60
CA TRP A 447 35.88 -8.38 28.30
C TRP A 447 35.04 -7.20 28.74
N SER A 448 34.19 -6.71 27.85
CA SER A 448 33.20 -5.67 28.12
C SER A 448 31.81 -6.28 28.15
N THR A 449 31.07 -6.10 29.24
CA THR A 449 29.65 -6.45 29.29
C THR A 449 28.85 -5.52 28.42
N VAL A 450 28.09 -6.08 27.47
CA VAL A 450 27.23 -5.31 26.55
C VAL A 450 25.75 -5.45 26.91
N TYR A 451 25.39 -6.48 27.66
CA TYR A 451 24.04 -6.70 28.14
C TYR A 451 24.03 -7.62 29.36
N ARG A 452 23.09 -7.37 30.29
CA ARG A 452 22.76 -8.29 31.37
C ARG A 452 21.25 -8.52 31.38
N ARG A 453 20.85 -9.78 31.37
CA ARG A 453 19.44 -10.18 31.47
C ARG A 453 19.08 -10.45 32.93
N GLU A 454 18.07 -9.75 33.43
CA GLU A 454 17.54 -9.90 34.79
C GLU A 454 16.03 -10.17 34.75
N SER A 455 15.62 -11.26 34.09
CA SER A 455 14.19 -11.59 33.92
C SER A 455 13.90 -13.03 34.33
N GLU A 456 12.92 -13.19 35.23
CA GLU A 456 12.41 -14.49 35.68
C GLU A 456 11.53 -15.21 34.63
N ILE A 457 11.29 -14.59 33.48
CA ILE A 457 10.55 -15.21 32.39
C ILE A 457 11.56 -15.88 31.46
N PRO A 458 11.56 -17.23 31.33
CA PRO A 458 12.43 -17.90 30.39
C PRO A 458 12.05 -17.49 28.96
N PHE A 459 13.05 -17.35 28.11
CA PHE A 459 12.87 -17.19 26.67
C PHE A 459 12.94 -18.56 25.99
N GLY A 460 12.39 -18.64 24.78
CA GLY A 460 12.39 -19.84 23.95
C GLY A 460 13.54 -19.90 22.96
N GLY A 461 13.29 -20.46 21.80
CA GLY A 461 14.27 -20.69 20.75
C GLY A 461 13.58 -20.79 19.40
N ILE A 462 13.65 -21.98 18.79
CA ILE A 462 13.08 -22.25 17.46
C ILE A 462 11.54 -22.12 17.42
N ASP A 463 10.90 -22.00 18.59
CA ASP A 463 9.49 -21.66 18.78
C ASP A 463 9.17 -20.17 18.51
N GLY A 464 10.15 -19.38 18.06
CA GLY A 464 10.01 -17.96 17.76
C GLY A 464 10.20 -17.03 18.96
N ASN A 465 10.38 -17.58 20.18
CA ASN A 465 10.58 -16.81 21.40
C ASN A 465 12.05 -16.70 21.81
N TYR A 466 12.98 -16.85 20.86
CA TYR A 466 14.42 -16.70 21.09
C TYR A 466 14.74 -15.30 21.65
N PHE A 467 15.80 -15.21 22.44
CA PHE A 467 16.25 -13.93 22.96
C PHE A 467 16.97 -13.16 21.84
N THR A 468 16.69 -11.86 21.72
CA THR A 468 17.38 -10.97 20.79
C THR A 468 17.97 -9.78 21.52
N TRP A 469 19.25 -9.50 21.29
CA TRP A 469 19.89 -8.24 21.68
C TRP A 469 20.38 -7.48 20.45
N ARG A 470 20.15 -6.17 20.43
CA ARG A 470 20.64 -5.23 19.42
C ARG A 470 21.33 -4.07 20.14
N PRO A 471 22.52 -3.64 19.72
CA PRO A 471 23.22 -2.56 20.39
C PRO A 471 22.59 -1.20 20.06
N ASP A 472 22.58 -0.29 21.04
CA ASP A 472 22.14 1.11 20.88
C ASP A 472 23.18 1.98 20.15
N GLY A 473 24.37 1.44 19.90
CA GLY A 473 25.50 2.10 19.22
C GLY A 473 26.41 1.10 18.53
N GLN A 474 27.57 1.56 18.07
CA GLN A 474 28.52 0.65 17.41
C GLN A 474 29.22 -0.23 18.44
N VAL A 475 29.07 -1.56 18.30
CA VAL A 475 29.80 -2.55 19.09
C VAL A 475 30.68 -3.36 18.14
N VAL A 476 32.00 -3.26 18.33
CA VAL A 476 32.99 -3.99 17.55
C VAL A 476 33.59 -5.10 18.39
N ALA A 477 33.57 -6.33 17.89
CA ALA A 477 34.14 -7.48 18.58
C ALA A 477 34.60 -8.59 17.65
N LYS A 478 35.62 -9.33 18.09
CA LYS A 478 36.03 -10.63 17.53
C LYS A 478 35.44 -11.79 18.32
N TRP A 479 35.24 -11.61 19.62
CA TRP A 479 34.74 -12.63 20.54
C TRP A 479 33.43 -12.21 21.17
N VAL A 480 32.52 -13.17 21.29
CA VAL A 480 31.24 -13.01 22.00
C VAL A 480 31.10 -14.13 23.02
N ARG A 481 30.64 -13.80 24.22
CA ARG A 481 30.42 -14.76 25.32
C ARG A 481 29.05 -14.59 25.92
N VAL A 482 28.39 -15.72 26.16
CA VAL A 482 27.19 -15.88 26.99
C VAL A 482 27.64 -16.53 28.29
N SER A 483 27.31 -15.95 29.44
CA SER A 483 27.60 -16.55 30.75
C SER A 483 26.40 -16.46 31.68
N LEU A 484 26.13 -17.52 32.45
CA LEU A 484 25.16 -17.41 33.54
C LEU A 484 25.78 -16.66 34.71
N ASP A 485 24.95 -15.97 35.49
CA ASP A 485 25.38 -15.18 36.65
C ASP A 485 25.22 -15.93 37.99
N TYR A 486 25.05 -17.26 37.94
CA TYR A 486 24.73 -18.10 39.11
C TYR A 486 25.20 -19.55 38.90
N ASN A 487 25.00 -20.40 39.92
CA ASN A 487 25.37 -21.82 39.88
C ASN A 487 24.28 -22.66 39.21
N GLU A 488 24.50 -23.04 37.96
CA GLU A 488 23.58 -23.80 37.11
C GLU A 488 24.36 -24.38 35.92
N ALA A 489 23.74 -25.24 35.10
CA ALA A 489 24.29 -25.64 33.82
C ALA A 489 23.78 -24.73 32.68
N LEU A 490 24.71 -24.12 31.93
CA LEU A 490 24.39 -23.39 30.71
C LEU A 490 24.01 -24.38 29.61
N ASN A 491 22.81 -24.23 29.06
CA ASN A 491 22.35 -25.03 27.94
C ASN A 491 21.96 -24.14 26.75
N LEU A 492 22.42 -24.43 25.54
CA LEU A 492 22.08 -23.63 24.37
C LEU A 492 21.69 -24.55 23.21
N ASP A 493 20.67 -24.16 22.44
CA ASP A 493 20.36 -24.80 21.16
C ASP A 493 21.25 -24.17 20.08
N GLN A 494 21.18 -22.85 19.94
CA GLN A 494 21.93 -22.11 18.93
C GLN A 494 22.22 -20.67 19.39
N VAL A 495 23.34 -20.10 18.94
CA VAL A 495 23.69 -18.69 19.08
C VAL A 495 24.03 -18.12 17.70
N GLU A 496 23.21 -17.18 17.25
CA GLU A 496 23.40 -16.49 15.98
C GLU A 496 23.90 -15.08 16.24
N ILE A 497 25.03 -14.72 15.63
CA ILE A 497 25.58 -13.36 15.70
C ILE A 497 25.57 -12.81 14.30
N TYR A 498 24.96 -11.64 14.13
CA TYR A 498 24.85 -10.96 12.85
C TYR A 498 25.64 -9.66 12.85
N GLY A 499 26.29 -9.37 11.74
CA GLY A 499 27.06 -8.14 11.60
C GLY A 499 27.78 -8.05 10.26
N LYS A 500 28.69 -7.10 10.18
CA LYS A 500 29.51 -6.85 9.00
C LYS A 500 30.97 -6.63 9.39
N PRO A 501 31.93 -6.90 8.49
CA PRO A 501 33.34 -6.64 8.75
C PRO A 501 33.55 -5.19 9.23
N GLU A 502 34.49 -5.00 10.15
CA GLU A 502 34.95 -3.68 10.53
C GLU A 502 35.60 -2.99 9.31
N THR A 503 35.03 -1.86 8.88
CA THR A 503 35.49 -1.05 7.73
C THR A 503 36.50 -0.01 8.13
#